data_AF-A0A087G3R5-F1
#
_entry.id   AF-A0A087G3R5-F1
#
_cell.length_a   1.000
_cell.length_b   1.000
_cell.length_c   1.000
_cell.angle_alpha   90.00
_cell.angle_beta   90.00
_cell.angle_gamma   90.00
#
_symmetry.space_group_name_H-M   'P 1'
#
loop_
_entity.id
_entity.type
_entity.pdbx_description
1 polymer ?
#
loop_
_entity_poly.entity_id
_entity_poly.type
_entity_poly.pdbx_seq_one_letter_code
_entity_poly.pdbx_strand_id
1 'polypeptide(L)'
;MAAWFANIQYHGHEGPLPAALVSDLDFGLMSRHGSRRCVAANRLVRKLYHRGEAYWQKCGEAEQRVIQESVMASTLQRQLDDERTGIASRIKHATKAAMRTFANKFQGKIDRAKEKIKALGGNPKKKLVQLAQVEANIYFARIRCEAPDSFDAEAAITESWLPNVAGGDVELSNLFAELDSDLVISPISSDSSGTVRDNVSLETLAADVGISTLDGSMMGELGEDHDDEYVNIDDWAFVG
;
A
#
# COMPACT_ATOMS: atom_id res chain seq x y z
N MET A 1 71.31 -51.71 -21.67
CA MET A 1 70.22 -51.87 -22.66
C MET A 1 68.93 -52.04 -21.87
N ALA A 2 68.27 -50.99 -21.36
CA ALA A 2 67.58 -49.88 -22.03
C ALA A 2 66.28 -50.31 -22.76
N ALA A 3 65.18 -49.70 -22.28
CA ALA A 3 63.86 -49.52 -22.86
C ALA A 3 62.81 -50.65 -22.68
N TRP A 4 61.73 -50.33 -21.96
CA TRP A 4 60.30 -50.50 -22.36
C TRP A 4 59.32 -50.25 -21.20
N PHE A 5 59.59 -49.27 -20.32
CA PHE A 5 58.50 -48.66 -19.55
C PHE A 5 57.80 -47.64 -20.44
N ALA A 6 56.78 -48.10 -21.17
CA ALA A 6 55.88 -47.22 -21.90
C ALA A 6 55.08 -46.38 -20.88
N ASN A 7 55.38 -45.09 -20.90
CA ASN A 7 54.69 -44.00 -20.24
C ASN A 7 53.23 -43.94 -20.72
N ILE A 8 52.29 -44.51 -19.96
CA ILE A 8 50.86 -44.27 -20.19
C ILE A 8 50.50 -42.99 -19.46
N GLN A 9 50.65 -41.85 -20.15
CA GLN A 9 50.05 -40.60 -19.73
C GLN A 9 48.53 -40.75 -19.83
N TYR A 10 47.91 -41.09 -18.70
CA TYR A 10 46.47 -41.09 -18.54
C TYR A 10 46.00 -39.63 -18.44
N HIS A 11 45.68 -39.02 -19.58
CA HIS A 11 44.98 -37.75 -19.60
C HIS A 11 43.54 -37.99 -19.14
N GLY A 12 43.14 -37.28 -18.08
CA GLY A 12 41.81 -37.39 -17.48
C GLY A 12 40.71 -37.17 -18.51
N HIS A 13 40.00 -38.25 -18.83
CA HIS A 13 38.77 -38.21 -19.60
C HIS A 13 37.60 -38.18 -18.62
N GLU A 14 36.86 -37.07 -18.57
CA GLU A 14 35.60 -36.94 -17.84
C GLU A 14 34.48 -37.70 -18.57
N GLY A 15 34.53 -39.04 -18.48
CA GLY A 15 33.49 -39.91 -18.99
C GLY A 15 33.71 -41.36 -18.55
N PRO A 16 32.66 -42.20 -18.51
CA PRO A 16 32.81 -43.60 -18.15
C PRO A 16 33.80 -44.29 -19.12
N LEU A 17 34.70 -45.13 -18.57
CA LEU A 17 35.69 -45.87 -19.35
C LEU A 17 35.01 -46.60 -20.52
N PRO A 18 35.56 -46.52 -21.75
CA PRO A 18 34.93 -47.13 -22.91
C PRO A 18 34.83 -48.64 -22.72
N ALA A 19 33.63 -49.20 -22.96
CA ALA A 19 33.31 -50.63 -22.84
C ALA A 19 34.28 -51.57 -23.60
N ALA A 20 35.05 -51.02 -24.54
CA ALA A 20 36.13 -51.70 -25.26
C ALA A 20 37.28 -52.18 -24.36
N LEU A 21 37.64 -51.45 -23.29
CA LEU A 21 38.73 -51.85 -22.37
C LEU A 21 38.32 -53.00 -21.43
N VAL A 22 37.03 -53.13 -21.14
CA VAL A 22 36.48 -54.23 -20.31
C VAL A 22 36.30 -55.49 -21.15
N SER A 23 36.14 -55.33 -22.47
CA SER A 23 35.98 -56.43 -23.44
C SER A 23 37.31 -56.93 -24.02
N ASP A 24 38.44 -56.40 -23.53
CA ASP A 24 39.76 -56.77 -24.01
C ASP A 24 40.05 -58.25 -23.70
N LEU A 25 40.26 -59.03 -24.76
CA LEU A 25 40.40 -60.49 -24.71
C LEU A 25 41.63 -60.92 -23.90
N ASP A 26 42.64 -60.05 -23.78
CA ASP A 26 43.84 -60.26 -22.99
C ASP A 26 43.58 -60.22 -21.47
N PHE A 27 42.53 -59.54 -21.01
CA PHE A 27 42.12 -59.55 -19.60
C PHE A 27 41.61 -60.93 -19.16
N GLY A 28 40.99 -61.66 -20.09
CA GLY A 28 40.55 -63.05 -19.90
C GLY A 28 41.69 -64.07 -19.93
N LEU A 29 42.76 -63.80 -20.69
CA LEU A 29 43.89 -64.73 -20.85
C LEU A 29 44.84 -64.74 -19.64
N MET A 30 45.05 -63.60 -18.96
CA MET A 30 45.83 -63.57 -17.71
C MET A 30 45.19 -64.35 -16.56
N SER A 31 43.88 -64.64 -16.62
CA SER A 31 43.17 -65.43 -15.60
C SER A 31 43.40 -66.95 -15.72
N ARG A 32 43.97 -67.44 -16.83
CA ARG A 32 44.23 -68.89 -17.04
C ARG A 32 45.53 -69.36 -16.37
N HIS A 33 46.34 -68.45 -15.83
CA HIS A 33 47.45 -68.79 -14.94
C HIS A 33 47.01 -68.57 -13.47
N GLY A 34 46.54 -69.64 -12.85
CA GLY A 34 45.77 -69.65 -11.60
C GLY A 34 46.51 -69.23 -10.34
N SER A 35 46.81 -67.93 -10.19
CA SER A 35 47.14 -67.35 -8.88
C SER A 35 45.88 -66.79 -8.23
N ARG A 36 45.60 -67.21 -6.97
CA ARG A 36 44.49 -66.67 -6.15
C ARG A 36 44.47 -65.13 -6.10
N ARG A 37 45.65 -64.50 -6.25
CA ARG A 37 45.81 -63.04 -6.24
C ARG A 37 45.14 -62.38 -7.46
N CYS A 38 45.23 -62.98 -8.65
CA CYS A 38 44.62 -62.44 -9.87
C CYS A 38 43.09 -62.50 -9.83
N VAL A 39 42.52 -63.60 -9.32
CA VAL A 39 41.06 -63.74 -9.13
C VAL A 39 40.53 -62.72 -8.12
N ALA A 40 41.25 -62.50 -7.01
CA ALA A 40 40.89 -61.51 -6.01
C ALA A 40 40.93 -60.08 -6.58
N ALA A 41 41.96 -59.75 -7.36
CA ALA A 41 42.09 -58.45 -8.04
C ALA A 41 40.92 -58.21 -9.01
N ASN A 42 40.61 -59.17 -9.88
CA ASN A 42 39.49 -59.05 -10.83
C ASN A 42 38.13 -58.90 -10.13
N ARG A 43 37.93 -59.57 -8.99
CA ARG A 43 36.71 -59.41 -8.18
C ARG A 43 36.62 -58.01 -7.57
N LEU A 44 37.74 -57.42 -7.16
CA LEU A 44 37.77 -56.05 -6.64
C LEU A 44 37.49 -55.02 -7.73
N VAL A 45 38.11 -55.16 -8.92
CA VAL A 45 37.87 -54.27 -10.06
C VAL A 45 36.39 -54.24 -10.44
N ARG A 46 35.74 -55.40 -10.56
CA ARG A 46 34.28 -55.48 -10.83
C ARG A 46 33.44 -54.82 -9.74
N LYS A 47 33.78 -55.01 -8.45
CA LYS A 47 33.07 -54.36 -7.34
C LYS A 47 33.21 -52.85 -7.37
N LEU A 48 34.41 -52.34 -7.68
CA LEU A 48 34.66 -50.90 -7.78
C LEU A 48 33.94 -50.30 -8.98
N TYR A 49 33.91 -51.00 -10.11
CA TYR A 49 33.19 -50.57 -11.30
C TYR A 49 31.68 -50.39 -11.03
N HIS A 50 31.01 -51.43 -10.53
CA HIS A 50 29.57 -51.35 -10.21
C HIS A 50 29.26 -50.33 -9.10
N ARG A 51 30.17 -50.17 -8.12
CA ARG A 51 30.03 -49.11 -7.11
C ARG A 51 30.12 -47.72 -7.75
N GLY A 52 31.05 -47.55 -8.69
CA GLY A 52 31.19 -46.33 -9.48
C GLY A 52 29.93 -46.04 -10.31
N GLU A 53 29.41 -47.02 -11.04
CA GLU A 53 28.16 -46.90 -11.80
C GLU A 53 26.98 -46.50 -10.90
N ALA A 54 26.80 -47.17 -9.77
CA ALA A 54 25.73 -46.85 -8.81
C ALA A 54 25.88 -45.45 -8.20
N TYR A 55 27.12 -44.99 -8.01
CA TYR A 55 27.40 -43.62 -7.56
C TYR A 55 27.01 -42.62 -8.65
N TRP A 56 27.46 -42.83 -9.89
CA TRP A 56 27.14 -41.96 -11.02
C TRP A 56 25.63 -41.86 -11.28
N GLN A 57 24.91 -42.98 -11.20
CA GLN A 57 23.45 -42.99 -11.31
C GLN A 57 22.80 -42.15 -10.22
N LYS A 58 23.20 -42.32 -8.95
CA LYS A 58 22.67 -41.54 -7.83
C LYS A 58 22.99 -40.06 -7.93
N CYS A 59 24.16 -39.69 -8.44
CA CYS A 59 24.51 -38.31 -8.73
C CYS A 59 23.58 -37.71 -9.78
N GLY A 60 23.36 -38.39 -10.91
CA GLY A 60 22.43 -37.93 -11.94
C GLY A 60 20.98 -37.78 -11.43
N GLU A 61 20.50 -38.72 -10.60
CA GLU A 61 19.18 -38.61 -9.96
C GLU A 61 19.09 -37.43 -8.99
N ALA A 62 20.16 -37.15 -8.23
CA ALA A 62 20.21 -36.02 -7.33
C ALA A 62 20.26 -34.69 -8.09
N GLU A 63 21.05 -34.59 -9.15
CA GLU A 63 21.10 -33.43 -10.04
C GLU A 63 19.74 -33.15 -10.67
N GLN A 64 19.05 -34.18 -11.16
CA GLN A 64 17.71 -34.02 -11.73
C GLN A 64 16.69 -33.52 -10.69
N ARG A 65 16.77 -34.01 -9.43
CA ARG A 65 15.93 -33.51 -8.34
C ARG A 65 16.21 -32.03 -8.05
N VAL A 66 17.47 -31.62 -7.99
CA VAL A 66 17.86 -30.21 -7.77
C VAL A 66 17.33 -29.33 -8.90
N ILE A 67 17.44 -29.77 -10.16
CA ILE A 67 16.90 -29.03 -11.30
C ILE A 67 15.39 -28.89 -11.16
N GLN A 68 14.67 -29.97 -10.87
CA GLN A 68 13.21 -29.94 -10.71
C GLN A 68 12.78 -29.01 -9.57
N GLU A 69 13.44 -29.08 -8.41
CA GLU A 69 13.20 -28.20 -7.28
C GLU A 69 13.48 -26.73 -7.62
N SER A 70 14.56 -26.45 -8.36
CA SER A 70 14.88 -25.09 -8.81
C SER A 70 13.81 -24.51 -9.74
N VAL A 71 13.24 -25.34 -10.62
CA VAL A 71 12.16 -24.94 -11.53
C VAL A 71 10.87 -24.65 -10.75
N MET A 72 10.53 -25.49 -9.77
CA MET A 72 9.39 -25.24 -8.89
C MET A 72 9.58 -23.97 -8.05
N ALA A 73 10.78 -23.76 -7.49
CA ALA A 73 11.11 -22.57 -6.72
C ALA A 73 10.98 -21.30 -7.57
N SER A 74 11.48 -21.33 -8.81
CA SER A 74 11.34 -20.22 -9.76
C SER A 74 9.87 -19.93 -10.11
N THR A 75 9.07 -20.98 -10.27
CA THR A 75 7.63 -20.85 -10.56
C THR A 75 6.89 -20.23 -9.38
N LEU A 76 7.17 -20.68 -8.15
CA LEU A 76 6.59 -20.10 -6.93
C LEU A 76 7.04 -18.65 -6.73
N GLN A 77 8.31 -18.34 -7.00
CA GLN A 77 8.82 -16.97 -6.93
C GLN A 77 8.05 -16.04 -7.86
N ARG A 78 7.82 -16.46 -9.12
CA ARG A 78 7.01 -15.69 -10.07
C ARG A 78 5.58 -15.49 -9.58
N GLN A 79 4.94 -16.51 -9.02
CA GLN A 79 3.59 -16.39 -8.44
C GLN A 79 3.56 -15.40 -7.28
N LEU A 80 4.59 -15.39 -6.43
CA LEU A 80 4.69 -14.42 -5.34
C LEU A 80 4.82 -12.99 -5.86
N ASP A 81 5.60 -12.77 -6.93
CA ASP A 81 5.77 -11.44 -7.52
C ASP A 81 4.49 -10.96 -8.23
N ASP A 82 3.79 -11.86 -8.93
CA ASP A 82 2.49 -11.59 -9.55
C ASP A 82 1.42 -11.26 -8.49
N GLU A 83 1.36 -12.01 -7.38
CA GLU A 83 0.44 -11.71 -6.27
C GLU A 83 0.83 -10.42 -5.54
N ARG A 84 2.13 -10.15 -5.34
CA ARG A 84 2.60 -8.91 -4.70
C ARG A 84 2.19 -7.69 -5.52
N THR A 85 2.35 -7.74 -6.84
CA THR A 85 1.90 -6.68 -7.74
C THR A 85 0.38 -6.59 -7.80
N GLY A 86 -0.33 -7.72 -7.78
CA GLY A 86 -1.78 -7.81 -7.67
C GLY A 86 -2.33 -7.13 -6.41
N ILE A 87 -1.77 -7.43 -5.24
CA ILE A 87 -2.16 -6.83 -3.95
C ILE A 87 -1.88 -5.32 -3.96
N ALA A 88 -0.71 -4.88 -4.43
CA ALA A 88 -0.38 -3.46 -4.53
C ALA A 88 -1.40 -2.69 -5.38
N SER A 89 -1.81 -3.26 -6.53
CA SER A 89 -2.83 -2.66 -7.39
C SER A 89 -4.20 -2.58 -6.70
N ARG A 90 -4.62 -3.64 -6.00
CA ARG A 90 -5.89 -3.69 -5.26
C ARG A 90 -5.94 -2.67 -4.13
N ILE A 91 -4.84 -2.50 -3.39
CA ILE A 91 -4.71 -1.46 -2.36
C ILE A 91 -4.86 -0.08 -3.00
N LYS A 92 -4.13 0.21 -4.08
CA LYS A 92 -4.24 1.49 -4.80
C LYS A 92 -5.67 1.78 -5.25
N HIS A 93 -6.36 0.79 -5.80
CA HIS A 93 -7.75 0.92 -6.22
C HIS A 93 -8.72 1.12 -5.04
N ALA A 94 -8.55 0.36 -3.96
CA ALA A 94 -9.37 0.48 -2.75
C ALA A 94 -9.20 1.86 -2.10
N THR A 95 -7.97 2.35 -1.95
CA THR A 95 -7.67 3.69 -1.43
C THR A 95 -8.31 4.77 -2.30
N LYS A 96 -8.16 4.67 -3.62
CA LYS A 96 -8.78 5.62 -4.55
C LYS A 96 -10.31 5.60 -4.46
N ALA A 97 -10.92 4.41 -4.31
CA ALA A 97 -12.36 4.28 -4.13
C ALA A 97 -12.82 4.91 -2.80
N ALA A 98 -12.11 4.64 -1.71
CA ALA A 98 -12.40 5.24 -0.40
C ALA A 98 -12.31 6.77 -0.43
N MET A 99 -11.26 7.33 -1.04
CA MET A 99 -11.09 8.77 -1.20
C MET A 99 -12.22 9.41 -2.02
N ARG A 100 -12.67 8.77 -3.10
CA ARG A 100 -13.82 9.25 -3.89
C ARG A 100 -15.10 9.25 -3.08
N THR A 101 -15.36 8.19 -2.31
CA THR A 101 -16.53 8.12 -1.43
C THR A 101 -16.51 9.24 -0.40
N PHE A 102 -15.34 9.48 0.20
CA PHE A 102 -15.15 10.59 1.14
C PHE A 102 -15.40 11.94 0.45
N ALA A 103 -14.74 12.21 -0.68
CA ALA A 103 -14.93 13.44 -1.45
C ALA A 103 -16.40 13.71 -1.80
N ASN A 104 -17.13 12.68 -2.25
CA ASN A 104 -18.55 12.79 -2.55
C ASN A 104 -19.39 13.09 -1.30
N LYS A 105 -19.07 12.48 -0.15
CA LYS A 105 -19.76 12.78 1.12
C LYS A 105 -19.51 14.22 1.58
N PHE A 106 -18.29 14.72 1.42
CA PHE A 106 -17.94 16.12 1.71
C PHE A 106 -18.66 17.08 0.79
N GLN A 107 -18.64 16.81 -0.50
CA GLN A 107 -19.34 17.62 -1.49
C GLN A 107 -20.84 17.68 -1.19
N GLY A 108 -21.48 16.55 -0.88
CA GLY A 108 -22.88 16.52 -0.47
C GLY A 108 -23.19 17.29 0.82
N LYS A 109 -22.27 17.30 1.80
CA LYS A 109 -22.39 18.15 2.99
C LYS A 109 -22.30 19.64 2.63
N ILE A 110 -21.35 20.03 1.79
CA ILE A 110 -21.18 21.40 1.32
C ILE A 110 -22.43 21.87 0.58
N ASP A 111 -22.96 21.05 -0.33
CA ASP A 111 -24.15 21.42 -1.10
C ASP A 111 -25.39 21.56 -0.21
N ARG A 112 -25.54 20.68 0.79
CA ARG A 112 -26.60 20.81 1.81
C ARG A 112 -26.47 22.11 2.62
N ALA A 113 -25.25 22.48 3.02
CA ALA A 113 -25.01 23.73 3.73
C ALA A 113 -25.32 24.95 2.85
N LYS A 114 -24.92 24.92 1.57
CA LYS A 114 -25.28 25.95 0.59
C LYS A 114 -26.79 26.10 0.44
N GLU A 115 -27.53 25.00 0.37
CA GLU A 115 -29.00 25.04 0.30
C GLU A 115 -29.62 25.60 1.58
N LYS A 116 -29.13 25.22 2.77
CA LYS A 116 -29.57 25.84 4.05
C LYS A 116 -29.32 27.36 4.06
N ILE A 117 -28.17 27.82 3.56
CA ILE A 117 -27.85 29.25 3.43
C ILE A 117 -28.80 29.96 2.46
N LYS A 118 -29.14 29.34 1.33
CA LYS A 118 -30.13 29.89 0.39
C LYS A 118 -31.53 29.96 1.01
N ALA A 119 -31.95 28.91 1.72
CA ALA A 119 -33.25 28.83 2.38
C ALA A 119 -33.41 29.84 3.53
N LEU A 120 -32.32 30.19 4.20
CA LEU A 120 -32.29 31.30 5.15
C LEU A 120 -32.62 32.64 4.48
N GLY A 121 -32.69 32.76 3.16
CA GLY A 121 -33.37 33.85 2.45
C GLY A 121 -32.76 35.24 2.68
N GLY A 122 -31.96 35.71 1.73
CA GLY A 122 -31.32 37.03 1.78
C GLY A 122 -29.91 37.01 2.39
N ASN A 123 -29.21 38.15 2.32
CA ASN A 123 -27.87 38.29 2.88
C ASN A 123 -27.94 38.04 4.42
N PRO A 124 -27.18 37.09 4.99
CA PRO A 124 -27.11 36.88 6.44
C PRO A 124 -26.84 38.17 7.21
N LYS A 125 -26.02 39.07 6.63
CA LYS A 125 -25.76 40.41 7.15
C LYS A 125 -27.01 41.29 7.19
N LYS A 126 -27.91 41.18 6.21
CA LYS A 126 -29.19 41.90 6.18
C LYS A 126 -30.13 41.42 7.27
N LYS A 127 -30.16 40.11 7.56
CA LYS A 127 -30.94 39.55 8.66
C LYS A 127 -30.38 39.95 10.03
N LEU A 128 -29.06 39.96 10.21
CA LEU A 128 -28.41 40.50 11.42
C LEU A 128 -28.73 41.98 11.64
N VAL A 129 -28.69 42.78 10.58
CA VAL A 129 -29.06 44.20 10.65
C VAL A 129 -30.54 44.38 11.01
N GLN A 130 -31.44 43.57 10.42
CA GLN A 130 -32.86 43.59 10.76
C GLN A 130 -33.10 43.16 12.20
N LEU A 131 -32.39 42.15 12.69
CA LEU A 131 -32.44 41.71 14.09
C LEU A 131 -32.00 42.83 15.03
N ALA A 132 -30.85 43.46 14.78
CA ALA A 132 -30.35 44.59 15.56
C ALA A 132 -31.33 45.78 15.56
N GLN A 133 -32.00 46.04 14.43
CA GLN A 133 -33.04 47.06 14.35
C GLN A 133 -34.28 46.68 15.19
N VAL A 134 -34.70 45.42 15.17
CA VAL A 134 -35.81 44.92 16.00
C VAL A 134 -35.46 45.00 17.48
N GLU A 135 -34.24 44.61 17.88
CA GLU A 135 -33.75 44.74 19.25
C GLU A 135 -33.71 46.21 19.71
N ALA A 136 -33.18 47.11 18.88
CA ALA A 136 -33.19 48.54 19.16
C ALA A 136 -34.63 49.07 19.30
N ASN A 137 -35.55 48.65 18.43
CA ASN A 137 -36.95 49.04 18.50
C ASN A 137 -37.64 48.51 19.77
N ILE A 138 -37.34 47.28 20.20
CA ILE A 138 -37.83 46.72 21.46
C ILE A 138 -37.29 47.54 22.63
N TYR A 139 -36.00 47.87 22.63
CA TYR A 139 -35.37 48.69 23.67
C TYR A 139 -35.99 50.10 23.72
N PHE A 140 -36.22 50.73 22.57
CA PHE A 140 -36.89 52.04 22.50
C PHE A 140 -38.35 51.95 22.95
N ALA A 141 -39.09 50.91 22.58
CA ALA A 141 -40.45 50.69 23.03
C ALA A 141 -40.50 50.46 24.54
N ARG A 142 -39.52 49.74 25.08
CA ARG A 142 -39.33 49.52 26.51
C ARG A 142 -39.11 50.85 27.24
N ILE A 143 -38.17 51.69 26.81
CA ILE A 143 -37.98 53.04 27.38
C ILE A 143 -39.23 53.92 27.27
N ARG A 144 -39.97 53.83 26.14
CA ARG A 144 -41.19 54.63 25.92
C ARG A 144 -42.37 54.14 26.77
N CYS A 145 -42.40 52.85 27.09
CA CYS A 145 -43.43 52.21 27.91
C CYS A 145 -43.05 52.10 29.39
N GLU A 146 -41.77 52.26 29.75
CA GLU A 146 -41.19 52.39 31.11
C GLU A 146 -41.29 53.82 31.67
N ALA A 147 -42.00 54.71 30.98
CA ALA A 147 -42.75 55.75 31.68
C ALA A 147 -44.15 55.22 32.05
N PRO A 148 -44.27 54.43 33.14
CA PRO A 148 -45.50 54.45 33.91
C PRO A 148 -45.24 54.43 35.41
N ASP A 149 -46.23 54.94 36.10
CA ASP A 149 -46.35 55.07 37.54
C ASP A 149 -46.06 53.75 38.31
N SER A 150 -44.78 53.54 38.68
CA SER A 150 -44.21 52.59 39.67
C SER A 150 -43.68 51.20 39.20
N PHE A 151 -42.51 50.86 39.76
CA PHE A 151 -41.65 49.68 39.51
C PHE A 151 -42.30 48.31 39.75
N ASP A 152 -43.30 48.23 40.63
CA ASP A 152 -43.87 46.95 41.08
C ASP A 152 -44.78 46.29 40.04
N ALA A 153 -45.38 47.10 39.14
CA ALA A 153 -46.22 46.58 38.05
C ALA A 153 -45.40 45.95 36.92
N GLU A 154 -44.17 46.43 36.70
CA GLU A 154 -43.26 45.93 35.68
C GLU A 154 -42.64 44.58 36.09
N ALA A 155 -42.32 44.40 37.36
CA ALA A 155 -41.78 43.15 37.90
C ALA A 155 -42.76 41.97 37.70
N ALA A 156 -44.06 42.18 37.96
CA ALA A 156 -45.08 41.14 37.84
C ALA A 156 -45.32 40.64 36.40
N ILE A 157 -45.16 41.51 35.40
CA ILE A 157 -45.29 41.15 33.98
C ILE A 157 -44.04 40.40 33.51
N THR A 158 -42.88 40.83 33.97
CA THR A 158 -41.59 40.20 33.62
C THR A 158 -41.49 38.78 34.19
N GLU A 159 -41.96 38.55 35.42
CA GLU A 159 -42.05 37.22 36.02
C GLU A 159 -43.04 36.29 35.28
N SER A 160 -44.07 36.84 34.63
CA SER A 160 -45.04 36.04 33.88
C SER A 160 -44.49 35.53 32.53
N TRP A 161 -43.39 36.10 32.02
CA TRP A 161 -42.76 35.69 30.76
C TRP A 161 -41.59 34.74 30.96
N LEU A 162 -41.08 34.63 32.18
CA LEU A 162 -39.99 33.75 32.58
C LEU A 162 -40.17 32.29 32.12
N PRO A 163 -41.37 31.68 32.18
CA PRO A 163 -41.60 30.32 31.65
C PRO A 163 -41.52 30.20 30.12
N ASN A 164 -41.73 31.29 29.38
CA ASN A 164 -41.73 31.30 27.91
C ASN A 164 -40.33 31.52 27.31
N VAL A 165 -39.38 32.01 28.12
CA VAL A 165 -38.00 32.29 27.69
C VAL A 165 -36.99 31.35 28.37
N ALA A 166 -37.36 30.74 29.50
CA ALA A 166 -36.57 29.70 30.15
C ALA A 166 -36.41 28.47 29.22
N GLY A 167 -35.16 28.15 28.87
CA GLY A 167 -34.80 27.01 28.01
C GLY A 167 -34.43 27.39 26.57
N GLY A 168 -34.63 28.64 26.14
CA GLY A 168 -34.20 29.10 24.81
C GLY A 168 -32.68 29.09 24.62
N ASP A 169 -31.93 29.29 25.71
CA ASP A 169 -30.47 29.15 25.76
C ASP A 169 -30.03 27.69 25.58
N VAL A 170 -30.80 26.75 26.14
CA VAL A 170 -30.59 25.30 25.96
C VAL A 170 -30.88 24.88 24.52
N GLU A 171 -31.96 25.38 23.90
CA GLU A 171 -32.28 25.12 22.49
C GLU A 171 -31.20 25.65 21.54
N LEU A 172 -30.71 26.86 21.79
CA LEU A 172 -29.67 27.49 20.97
C LEU A 172 -28.32 26.78 21.13
N SER A 173 -27.99 26.35 22.36
CA SER A 173 -26.79 25.55 22.65
C SER A 173 -26.87 24.16 22.00
N ASN A 174 -28.05 23.53 21.98
CA ASN A 174 -28.27 22.25 21.30
C ASN A 174 -28.07 22.37 19.79
N LEU A 175 -28.55 23.46 19.18
CA LEU A 175 -28.40 23.72 17.75
C LEU A 175 -26.94 23.99 17.37
N PHE A 176 -26.19 24.65 18.25
CA PHE A 176 -24.76 24.85 18.08
C PHE A 176 -23.96 23.55 18.22
N ALA A 177 -24.31 22.71 19.19
CA ALA A 177 -23.71 21.38 19.38
C ALA A 177 -24.00 20.43 18.20
N GLU A 178 -25.20 20.49 17.61
CA GLU A 178 -25.56 19.73 16.41
C GLU A 178 -24.74 20.20 15.19
N LEU A 179 -24.59 21.52 15.01
CA LEU A 179 -23.79 22.09 13.94
C LEU A 179 -22.30 21.75 14.08
N ASP A 180 -21.78 21.79 15.31
CA ASP A 180 -20.41 21.40 15.63
C ASP A 180 -20.19 19.90 15.33
N SER A 181 -21.11 19.02 15.75
CA SER A 181 -21.06 17.59 15.41
C SER A 181 -21.10 17.32 13.90
N ASP A 182 -21.84 18.12 13.13
CA ASP A 182 -21.94 17.99 11.68
C ASP A 182 -20.65 18.40 10.95
N LEU A 183 -19.92 19.37 11.52
CA LEU A 183 -18.68 19.97 10.99
C LEU A 183 -17.42 19.29 11.53
N VAL A 184 -17.46 18.69 12.72
CA VAL A 184 -16.35 17.93 13.30
C VAL A 184 -16.14 16.68 12.47
N ILE A 185 -15.04 16.69 11.73
CA ILE A 185 -14.49 15.50 11.09
C ILE A 185 -13.74 14.77 12.19
N SER A 186 -14.37 13.77 12.83
CA SER A 186 -13.61 12.87 13.71
C SER A 186 -12.51 12.21 12.88
N PRO A 187 -11.22 12.44 13.21
CA PRO A 187 -10.15 11.75 12.55
C PRO A 187 -10.13 10.34 13.13
N ILE A 188 -10.78 9.42 12.41
CA ILE A 188 -10.64 7.97 12.62
C ILE A 188 -11.31 7.47 13.92
N SER A 189 -11.96 6.31 13.87
CA SER A 189 -12.51 5.66 15.07
C SER A 189 -11.39 5.35 16.07
N SER A 190 -11.59 5.67 17.35
CA SER A 190 -10.67 5.33 18.45
C SER A 190 -10.47 3.83 18.66
N ASP A 191 -11.22 2.97 17.95
CA ASP A 191 -11.03 1.52 17.99
C ASP A 191 -9.82 1.04 17.17
N SER A 192 -9.21 1.90 16.34
CA SER A 192 -7.97 1.58 15.63
C SER A 192 -6.73 1.88 16.49
N SER A 193 -6.69 1.40 17.74
CA SER A 193 -5.46 1.38 18.53
C SER A 193 -4.57 0.23 18.09
N GLY A 194 -3.92 0.42 16.95
CA GLY A 194 -2.73 -0.33 16.58
C GLY A 194 -1.65 -0.02 17.62
N THR A 195 -1.51 -0.94 18.57
CA THR A 195 -0.44 -1.12 19.55
C THR A 195 0.78 -0.20 19.37
N VAL A 196 1.08 0.54 20.44
CA VAL A 196 2.42 0.96 20.90
C VAL A 196 3.52 0.56 19.92
N ARG A 197 3.81 1.43 18.97
CA ARG A 197 5.08 1.42 18.26
C ARG A 197 5.80 2.68 18.65
N ASP A 198 7.04 2.46 19.07
CA ASP A 198 7.97 3.45 19.56
C ASP A 198 7.94 4.70 18.69
N ASN A 199 8.06 5.84 19.37
CA ASN A 199 8.11 7.20 18.87
C ASN A 199 9.26 7.41 17.86
N VAL A 200 9.10 6.81 16.68
CA VAL A 200 9.88 7.05 15.47
C VAL A 200 9.35 8.34 14.84
N SER A 201 10.24 9.26 14.50
CA SER A 201 9.86 10.53 13.87
C SER A 201 9.14 10.29 12.54
N LEU A 202 8.16 11.15 12.27
CA LEU A 202 7.33 11.10 11.06
C LEU A 202 8.17 11.05 9.77
N GLU A 203 9.31 11.73 9.77
CA GLU A 203 10.27 11.72 8.64
C GLU A 203 10.89 10.35 8.38
N THR A 204 11.16 9.56 9.41
CA THR A 204 11.72 8.21 9.24
C THR A 204 10.68 7.24 8.67
N LEU A 205 9.42 7.37 9.06
CA LEU A 205 8.31 6.61 8.45
C LEU A 205 8.02 7.05 7.01
N ALA A 206 8.15 8.35 6.72
CA ALA A 206 7.97 8.87 5.37
C ALA A 206 9.06 8.36 4.41
N ALA A 207 10.32 8.31 4.87
CA ALA A 207 11.43 7.80 4.09
C ALA A 207 11.31 6.28 3.78
N ASP A 208 10.80 5.48 4.72
CA ASP A 208 10.59 4.02 4.53
C ASP A 208 9.55 3.70 3.44
N VAL A 209 8.58 4.60 3.24
CA VAL A 209 7.56 4.49 2.18
C VAL A 209 7.96 5.26 0.91
N GLY A 210 9.16 5.83 0.87
CA GLY A 210 9.71 6.53 -0.30
C GLY A 210 9.20 7.96 -0.50
N ILE A 211 8.67 8.60 0.55
CA ILE A 211 8.18 9.98 0.52
C ILE A 211 9.31 10.89 1.02
N SER A 212 10.02 11.54 0.10
CA SER A 212 11.14 12.45 0.40
C SER A 212 10.73 13.93 0.53
N THR A 213 9.55 14.32 0.03
CA THR A 213 9.03 15.70 0.13
C THR A 213 7.51 15.72 0.41
N LEU A 214 7.08 16.63 1.30
CA LEU A 214 5.67 16.86 1.64
C LEU A 214 4.95 17.80 0.66
N ASP A 215 5.64 18.29 -0.37
CA ASP A 215 5.11 19.25 -1.34
C ASP A 215 4.21 18.62 -2.42
N GLY A 216 4.07 17.29 -2.41
CA GLY A 216 3.26 16.57 -3.40
C GLY A 216 3.82 16.64 -4.82
N SER A 217 5.05 17.11 -5.01
CA SER A 217 5.70 17.20 -6.32
C SER A 217 6.30 15.86 -6.70
N MET A 218 5.64 15.13 -7.60
CA MET A 218 6.19 13.95 -8.26
C MET A 218 7.15 14.36 -9.39
N MET A 219 8.07 15.28 -9.12
CA MET A 219 9.15 15.64 -10.05
C MET A 219 10.36 14.77 -9.71
N GLY A 220 10.28 13.50 -10.11
CA GLY A 220 11.51 12.75 -10.37
C GLY A 220 12.22 13.45 -11.53
N GLU A 221 13.54 13.61 -11.40
CA GLU A 221 14.44 14.12 -12.44
C GLU A 221 14.05 13.56 -13.81
N LEU A 222 13.42 14.40 -14.63
CA LEU A 222 13.10 14.09 -16.02
C LEU A 222 14.21 14.69 -16.88
N GLY A 223 15.08 13.80 -17.34
CA GLY A 223 15.96 14.06 -18.47
C GLY A 223 15.14 14.28 -19.74
N GLU A 224 15.59 15.29 -20.48
CA GLU A 224 15.66 15.44 -21.95
C GLU A 224 14.43 15.08 -22.83
N ASP A 225 14.01 16.14 -23.55
CA ASP A 225 13.40 16.24 -24.88
C ASP A 225 11.98 15.70 -25.18
N HIS A 226 11.07 16.63 -25.52
CA HIS A 226 10.66 16.86 -26.93
C HIS A 226 9.69 18.05 -27.10
N ASP A 227 10.17 19.05 -27.84
CA ASP A 227 9.53 19.82 -28.92
C ASP A 227 8.04 20.23 -28.80
N ASP A 228 7.85 21.42 -28.22
CA ASP A 228 7.09 22.57 -28.70
C ASP A 228 6.16 22.40 -29.93
N GLU A 229 4.84 22.34 -29.72
CA GLU A 229 3.88 22.86 -30.70
C GLU A 229 2.74 23.60 -29.99
N TYR A 230 2.93 24.92 -29.84
CA TYR A 230 1.93 25.86 -29.33
C TYR A 230 0.83 26.02 -30.39
N VAL A 231 -0.34 25.42 -30.17
CA VAL A 231 -1.54 25.76 -30.93
C VAL A 231 -2.03 27.13 -30.46
N ASN A 232 -1.79 28.12 -31.30
CA ASN A 232 -2.22 29.51 -31.16
C ASN A 232 -3.76 29.58 -31.15
N ILE A 233 -4.35 30.03 -30.04
CA ILE A 233 -5.80 30.28 -29.90
C ILE A 233 -6.01 31.80 -29.98
N ASP A 234 -5.72 32.39 -31.13
CA ASP A 234 -6.15 33.75 -31.46
C ASP A 234 -6.72 33.76 -32.88
N ASP A 235 -7.93 33.20 -33.02
CA ASP A 235 -8.78 33.47 -34.17
C ASP A 235 -10.26 33.36 -33.78
N TRP A 236 -10.72 34.31 -32.97
CA TRP A 236 -12.14 34.64 -32.85
C TRP A 236 -12.33 36.13 -33.16
N ALA A 237 -12.18 36.43 -34.45
CA ALA A 237 -12.59 37.69 -35.02
C ALA A 237 -14.11 37.87 -34.88
N PHE A 238 -14.45 38.97 -34.21
CA PHE A 238 -15.75 39.59 -34.08
C PHE A 238 -16.31 39.96 -35.47
N VAL A 239 -17.46 39.38 -35.88
CA VAL A 239 -18.30 39.94 -36.96
C VAL A 239 -19.77 39.62 -36.70
N GLY A 240 -20.60 40.66 -36.64
CA GLY A 240 -22.01 40.65 -37.03
C GLY A 240 -23.04 40.54 -35.93
#